data_AF-A0A7C7KAY9-F1
#
_entry.id   AF-A0A7C7KAY9-F1
#
_cell.length_a   1.000
_cell.length_b   1.000
_cell.length_c   1.000
_cell.angle_alpha   90.00
_cell.angle_beta   90.00
_cell.angle_gamma   90.00
#
_symmetry.space_group_name_H-M   'P 1'
#
loop_
_entity.id
_entity.type
_entity.pdbx_description
1 polymer ?
#
loop_
_entity_poly.entity_id
_entity_poly.type
_entity_poly.pdbx_seq_one_letter_code
_entity_poly.pdbx_strand_id
1 'polypeptide(L)' 'MWPVANTGPLTDEYSLVSDWHDEWLTGGSEEEVIKEAHLDPESIFNAVKRFAEDYENRMSRQAEYLKAD' A
#
# COMPACT_ATOMS: atom_id res chain seq x y z
N MET A 1 -12.03 3.88 0.18
CA MET A 1 -12.17 5.08 -0.68
C MET A 1 -10.99 6.02 -0.43
N TRP A 2 -10.24 6.35 -1.49
CA TRP A 2 -9.02 7.17 -1.39
C TRP A 2 -9.37 8.68 -1.42
N PRO A 3 -8.88 9.51 -0.48
CA PRO A 3 -9.34 10.90 -0.34
C PRO A 3 -8.77 11.89 -1.38
N VAL A 4 -7.83 11.46 -2.23
CA VAL A 4 -7.09 12.33 -3.16
C VAL A 4 -7.10 11.78 -4.59
N ALA A 5 -7.60 12.51 -5.57
CA ALA A 5 -7.58 12.06 -6.97
C ALA A 5 -6.19 12.26 -7.62
N ASN A 6 -5.93 11.52 -8.71
CA ASN A 6 -4.75 11.67 -9.57
C ASN A 6 -3.39 11.48 -8.88
N THR A 7 -3.31 10.54 -7.93
CA THR A 7 -2.06 10.23 -7.21
C THR A 7 -1.08 9.37 -8.02
N GLY A 8 -1.53 8.82 -9.16
CA GLY A 8 -0.72 8.02 -10.07
C GLY A 8 -0.75 6.52 -9.72
N PRO A 9 -0.32 5.67 -10.66
CA PRO A 9 -0.51 4.22 -10.59
C PRO A 9 0.31 3.53 -9.48
N LEU A 10 1.37 4.17 -8.98
CA LEU A 10 2.19 3.61 -7.89
C LEU A 10 1.58 3.84 -6.51
N THR A 11 0.65 4.78 -6.35
CA THR A 11 0.10 5.08 -5.03
C THR A 11 -0.69 3.90 -4.49
N ASP A 12 -1.55 3.30 -5.32
CA ASP A 12 -2.36 2.15 -4.90
C ASP A 12 -1.49 0.98 -4.42
N GLU A 13 -0.43 0.66 -5.18
CA GLU A 13 0.45 -0.48 -4.92
C GLU A 13 1.23 -0.40 -3.59
N TYR A 14 1.56 0.81 -3.14
CA TYR A 14 2.42 1.02 -1.97
C TYR A 14 1.70 1.66 -0.78
N SER A 15 0.39 1.86 -0.88
CA SER A 15 -0.39 2.40 0.21
C SER A 15 -0.89 1.29 1.13
N LEU A 16 -0.89 1.58 2.43
CA LEU A 16 -1.45 0.70 3.43
C LEU A 16 -2.82 1.23 3.82
N VAL A 17 -3.84 0.41 3.63
CA VAL A 17 -5.22 0.69 3.99
C VAL A 17 -5.84 -0.57 4.59
N SER A 18 -6.78 -0.41 5.52
CA SER A 18 -7.46 -1.57 6.12
C SER A 18 -8.27 -2.38 5.12
N ASP A 19 -8.71 -1.73 4.04
CA ASP A 19 -9.53 -2.27 2.97
C ASP A 19 -8.68 -2.64 1.75
N TRP A 20 -7.65 -3.47 1.95
CA TRP A 20 -6.63 -3.76 0.94
C TRP A 20 -7.06 -4.81 -0.09
N HIS A 21 -8.13 -5.57 0.19
CA HIS A 21 -8.68 -6.59 -0.71
C HIS A 21 -10.19 -6.47 -0.95
N ASP A 22 -10.83 -5.35 -0.58
CA ASP A 22 -12.28 -5.11 -0.77
C ASP A 22 -13.16 -6.19 -0.11
N GLU A 23 -12.78 -6.63 1.09
CA GLU A 23 -13.58 -7.55 1.90
C GLU A 23 -13.70 -7.06 3.34
N TRP A 24 -14.80 -7.43 3.99
CA TRP A 24 -14.99 -7.14 5.41
C TRP A 24 -14.00 -7.94 6.24
N LEU A 25 -13.25 -7.24 7.09
CA LEU A 25 -12.38 -7.89 8.06
C LEU A 25 -13.21 -8.72 9.05
N THR A 26 -12.61 -9.81 9.51
CA THR A 26 -13.20 -10.58 10.60
C THR A 26 -13.27 -9.75 11.87
N GLY A 27 -14.38 -9.89 12.59
CA GLY A 27 -14.50 -9.29 13.92
C GLY A 27 -13.64 -10.04 14.93
N GLY A 28 -13.24 -9.38 16.01
CA GLY A 28 -12.39 -9.99 17.03
C GLY A 28 -11.85 -8.95 18.00
N SER A 29 -10.71 -9.26 18.61
CA SER A 29 -9.92 -8.27 19.33
C SER A 29 -9.35 -7.21 18.38
N GLU A 30 -9.05 -6.02 18.90
CA GLU A 30 -8.38 -4.95 18.12
C GLU A 30 -7.08 -5.45 17.47
N GLU A 31 -6.29 -6.23 18.19
CA GLU A 31 -5.02 -6.78 17.71
C GLU A 31 -5.22 -7.72 16.50
N GLU A 32 -6.25 -8.56 16.53
CA GLU A 32 -6.58 -9.46 15.42
C GLU A 32 -7.03 -8.67 14.20
N VAL A 33 -7.91 -7.67 14.38
CA VAL A 33 -8.40 -6.81 13.29
C VAL A 33 -7.26 -6.02 12.64
N ILE A 34 -6.35 -5.45 13.45
CA ILE A 34 -5.18 -4.71 12.96
C ILE A 34 -4.24 -5.63 12.17
N LYS A 35 -4.03 -6.85 12.66
CA LYS A 35 -3.19 -7.84 11.99
C LYS A 35 -3.78 -8.29 10.66
N GLU A 36 -5.09 -8.53 10.60
CA GLU A 36 -5.80 -8.89 9.36
C GLU A 36 -5.77 -7.75 8.33
N ALA A 37 -5.86 -6.51 8.80
CA ALA A 37 -5.68 -5.31 7.98
C ALA A 37 -4.24 -5.11 7.47
N HIS A 38 -3.28 -5.92 7.92
CA HIS A 38 -1.84 -5.72 7.70
C HIS A 38 -1.32 -4.35 8.17
N LEU A 39 -1.92 -3.82 9.26
CA LEU A 39 -1.54 -2.55 9.88
C LEU A 39 -0.83 -2.74 11.23
N ASP A 40 -0.44 -3.98 11.56
CA ASP A 40 0.41 -4.25 12.71
C ASP A 40 1.86 -3.79 12.47
N PRO A 41 2.68 -3.64 13.52
CA PRO A 41 4.04 -3.13 13.39
C PRO A 41 4.95 -3.92 12.44
N GLU A 42 4.81 -5.25 12.36
CA GLU A 42 5.62 -6.09 11.48
C GLU A 42 5.22 -5.88 10.02
N SER A 43 3.92 -5.87 9.74
CA SER A 43 3.39 -5.60 8.40
C SER A 43 3.79 -4.22 7.88
N ILE A 44 3.67 -3.17 8.71
CA ILE A 44 4.08 -1.80 8.35
C ILE A 44 5.58 -1.75 8.06
N PHE A 45 6.41 -2.36 8.92
CA PHE A 45 7.86 -2.40 8.69
C PHE A 45 8.22 -3.06 7.37
N ASN A 46 7.62 -4.24 7.08
CA ASN A 46 7.86 -4.97 5.84
C ASN A 46 7.41 -4.17 4.60
N ALA A 47 6.30 -3.45 4.68
CA ALA A 47 5.84 -2.59 3.60
C ALA A 47 6.79 -1.41 3.33
N VAL A 48 7.25 -0.72 4.39
CA VAL A 48 8.25 0.37 4.26
C VAL A 48 9.56 -0.16 3.70
N LYS A 49 10.01 -1.33 4.17
CA LYS A 49 11.20 -2.01 3.67
C LYS A 49 11.07 -2.32 2.18
N ARG A 50 9.97 -2.94 1.75
CA ARG A 50 9.68 -3.19 0.33
C ARG A 50 9.71 -1.90 -0.49
N PHE A 51 9.05 -0.83 -0.02
CA PHE A 51 9.05 0.46 -0.71
C PHE A 51 10.46 1.02 -0.92
N ALA A 52 11.33 0.87 0.08
CA ALA A 52 12.72 1.31 0.01
C ALA A 52 13.56 0.42 -0.93
N GLU A 53 13.40 -0.90 -0.85
CA GLU A 53 14.12 -1.87 -1.70
C GLU A 53 13.72 -1.78 -3.17
N ASP A 54 12.45 -1.48 -3.46
CA ASP A 54 11.91 -1.33 -4.82
C ASP A 54 12.28 0.01 -5.49
N TYR A 55 13.10 0.86 -4.86
CA TYR A 55 13.38 2.23 -5.33
C TYR A 55 13.72 2.32 -6.83
N GLU A 56 14.70 1.55 -7.29
CA GLU A 56 15.15 1.59 -8.70
C GLU A 56 14.02 1.19 -9.66
N ASN A 57 13.23 0.17 -9.29
CA ASN A 57 12.09 -0.28 -10.09
C ASN A 57 11.00 0.81 -10.16
N ARG A 58 10.63 1.39 -9.01
CA ARG A 58 9.62 2.45 -8.92
C ARG A 58 10.03 3.67 -9.74
N MET A 59 11.28 4.11 -9.62
CA MET A 59 11.79 5.26 -10.37
C MET A 59 11.76 5.02 -11.89
N SER A 60 12.14 3.81 -12.33
CA SER A 60 12.04 3.41 -13.74
C SER A 60 10.60 3.48 -14.25
N ARG A 61 9.66 2.84 -13.54
CA ARG A 61 8.23 2.84 -13.90
C ARG A 61 7.63 4.25 -13.89
N GLN A 62 7.98 5.06 -12.89
CA GLN A 62 7.50 6.44 -12.79
C GLN A 62 7.98 7.30 -13.96
N ALA A 63 9.24 7.12 -14.39
CA ALA A 63 9.78 7.79 -15.56
C ALA A 63 9.12 7.32 -16.87
N GLU A 64 8.69 6.05 -16.96
CA GLU A 64 7.93 5.55 -18.10
C GLU A 64 6.52 6.14 -18.15
N TYR A 65 5.81 6.20 -17.02
CA TYR A 65 4.47 6.80 -16.95
C TYR A 65 4.48 8.26 -17.39
N LEU A 66 5.46 9.06 -16.95
CA LEU A 66 5.60 10.46 -17.37
C LEU A 66 5.88 10.66 -18.87
N LYS A 67 6.35 9.62 -19.58
CA LYS A 67 6.58 9.67 -21.04
C LYS A 67 5.37 9.23 -21.85
N ALA A 68 4.45 8.50 -21.22
CA ALA A 68 3.26 7.94 -21.86
C ALA A 68 2.07 8.92 -21.84
N ASP A 69 2.14 9.96 -21.00
CA ASP A 69 1.24 11.12 -20.95
C ASP A 69 1.63 12.21 -21.96
#